data_AF-A0A242K991-F1
#
_entry.id   AF-A0A242K991-F1
#
_cell.length_a   1.000
_cell.length_b   1.000
_cell.length_c   1.000
_cell.angle_alpha   90.00
_cell.angle_beta   90.00
_cell.angle_gamma   90.00
#
_symmetry.space_group_name_H-M   'P 1'
#
loop_
_entity.id
_entity.type
_entity.pdbx_description
1 polymer ?
#
loop_
_entity_poly.entity_id
_entity_poly.type
_entity_poly.pdbx_seq_one_letter_code
_entity_poly.pdbx_strand_id
1 'polypeptide(L)'
;MNVRVKGGRNPKKLKRFLSKKNFFVCYFVINLVVAGGFTGVLSYFFNNEEASAAVLDVEILSNMQTSNNSNTSSTVRWQPTVTNQPVNFTISGAGLANVSANLVGKKYGVLVIPSQLSGKVTPNGNAQVDTNVTVDLSKVALLKPTFDALDGLITLIDNIQKGALSLVGVSFDLTEVNKQLALLDSLETLGHTTYSATTVGDARSIYLNMDEGLGTILAGNLRQILVNLNTAVQNLKVTVTTPIVGDAVAAVINPVLNTVKPALNTAITTLLPALGVGGAAVQQLADASVLGQTTITLPTFVSGPGSITSNLDARFVGTVIKSSVIDIDLLNTANATSYIYFAGETFAMNNTLLPDALNFGVHPIQTKLDELFTATAGGVSGAAQTTGTVSVTDTRSTTKNWQVKVAQSGQWKNTSSYALSMPILKIYGGTMTTDYSAGVRSISGRDVELIDGSQQEVLAVSNVTASGTTSLTLPKFDLFVPKNTVKKIGQYKTTLIWTVTESP
;
A
#
# COMPACT_ATOMS: atom_id res chain seq x y z
N MET A 1 5.03 68.53 22.03
CA MET A 1 4.34 67.37 22.64
C MET A 1 4.76 66.12 21.86
N ASN A 2 5.37 65.17 22.56
CA ASN A 2 6.03 63.97 22.04
C ASN A 2 5.10 63.06 21.23
N VAL A 3 5.56 62.53 20.09
CA VAL A 3 5.59 61.08 19.84
C VAL A 3 6.85 60.74 19.03
N ARG A 4 7.70 59.93 19.67
CA ARG A 4 8.99 59.43 19.22
C ARG A 4 8.77 58.01 18.69
N VAL A 5 8.77 57.80 17.38
CA VAL A 5 8.73 56.44 16.81
C VAL A 5 10.17 55.90 16.78
N LYS A 6 10.56 55.24 17.87
CA LYS A 6 11.71 54.35 17.93
C LYS A 6 11.32 53.02 17.29
N GLY A 7 12.15 52.49 16.39
CA GLY A 7 12.03 51.09 16.00
C GLY A 7 12.71 50.65 14.70
N GLY A 8 13.83 51.27 14.31
CA GLY A 8 14.67 50.71 13.24
C GLY A 8 15.18 49.32 13.60
N ARG A 9 14.75 48.29 12.87
CA ARG A 9 15.40 46.98 12.91
C ARG A 9 16.69 47.06 12.08
N ASN A 10 17.79 46.79 12.77
CA ASN A 10 19.16 46.75 12.27
C ASN A 10 19.33 46.00 10.92
N PRO A 11 20.01 46.58 9.91
CA PRO A 11 20.47 45.87 8.70
C PRO A 11 21.63 44.89 8.96
N LYS A 12 22.00 44.63 10.22
CA LYS A 12 23.02 43.63 10.60
C LYS A 12 22.58 42.17 10.40
N LYS A 13 21.32 41.89 10.04
CA LYS A 13 20.87 40.53 9.73
C LYS A 13 21.22 40.09 8.31
N LEU A 14 21.34 41.00 7.33
CA LEU A 14 21.71 40.62 5.97
C LEU A 14 23.22 40.36 5.82
N LYS A 15 24.09 41.09 6.55
CA LYS A 15 25.52 40.75 6.64
C LYS A 15 25.82 39.42 7.36
N ARG A 16 24.81 38.76 7.92
CA ARG A 16 24.95 37.44 8.54
C ARG A 16 24.85 36.29 7.52
N PHE A 17 24.45 36.58 6.28
CA PHE A 17 24.24 35.59 5.21
C PHE A 17 25.52 34.93 4.65
N LEU A 18 26.71 35.44 4.95
CA LEU A 18 27.97 34.85 4.44
C LEU A 18 28.93 34.37 5.54
N SER A 19 28.51 34.41 6.81
CA SER A 19 29.33 33.92 7.92
C SER A 19 28.46 33.43 9.07
N LYS A 20 28.00 32.18 8.99
CA LYS A 20 27.85 31.31 10.18
C LYS A 20 27.74 29.85 9.75
N LYS A 21 28.87 29.16 9.89
CA LYS A 21 28.87 27.74 10.26
C LYS A 21 28.09 27.59 11.59
N ASN A 22 27.19 26.62 11.59
CA ASN A 22 26.59 25.91 12.73
C ASN A 22 25.40 26.55 13.49
N PHE A 23 24.43 25.64 13.68
CA PHE A 23 23.41 25.51 14.73
C PHE A 23 22.01 26.11 14.47
N PHE A 24 21.12 25.25 13.98
CA PHE A 24 19.66 25.42 13.99
C PHE A 24 19.08 24.72 15.24
N VAL A 25 18.34 25.48 16.05
CA VAL A 25 17.34 24.94 16.98
C VAL A 25 16.04 25.66 16.62
N CYS A 26 15.09 24.94 16.01
CA CYS A 26 13.79 25.48 15.61
C CYS A 26 12.78 25.37 16.77
N TYR A 27 12.20 26.51 17.14
CA TYR A 27 10.95 26.56 17.91
C TYR A 27 9.78 26.54 16.92
N PHE A 28 8.92 25.53 17.00
CA PHE A 28 7.68 25.44 16.21
C PHE A 28 6.56 26.21 16.93
N VAL A 29 5.84 27.09 16.22
CA VAL A 29 4.58 27.68 16.68
C VAL A 29 3.46 27.07 15.85
N ILE A 30 2.62 26.25 16.49
CA ILE A 30 1.44 25.64 15.88
C ILE A 30 0.27 26.62 16.02
N ASN A 31 -0.29 27.10 14.91
CA ASN A 31 -1.61 27.72 14.88
C ASN A 31 -2.63 26.67 14.44
N LEU A 32 -3.47 26.25 15.38
CA LEU A 32 -4.56 25.29 15.18
C LEU A 32 -5.81 26.07 14.72
N VAL A 33 -6.26 25.85 13.49
CA VAL A 33 -7.61 26.26 13.04
C VAL A 33 -8.47 25.00 13.05
N VAL A 34 -9.41 24.94 14.00
CA VAL A 34 -10.38 23.85 14.13
C VAL A 34 -11.63 24.22 13.36
N ALA A 35 -12.00 23.40 12.38
CA ALA A 35 -13.34 23.37 11.83
C ALA A 35 -13.81 21.92 11.71
N GLY A 36 -14.78 21.54 12.55
CA GLY A 36 -15.80 20.54 12.21
C GLY A 36 -15.47 19.06 12.41
N GLY A 37 -15.54 18.60 13.66
CA GLY A 37 -16.33 17.43 14.08
C GLY A 37 -15.94 16.03 13.60
N PHE A 38 -15.14 15.31 14.40
CA PHE A 38 -15.40 13.91 14.78
C PHE A 38 -14.85 13.69 16.19
N THR A 39 -15.72 13.28 17.12
CA THR A 39 -15.38 12.92 18.50
C THR A 39 -14.91 11.47 18.56
N GLY A 40 -13.63 11.28 18.88
CA GLY A 40 -13.05 10.00 19.26
C GLY A 40 -11.74 10.27 19.99
N VAL A 41 -11.77 10.20 21.33
CA VAL A 41 -10.61 10.42 22.20
C VAL A 41 -9.57 9.32 21.97
N LEU A 42 -8.39 9.68 21.47
CA LEU A 42 -7.17 8.89 21.68
C LEU A 42 -6.05 9.85 22.12
N SER A 43 -5.56 9.57 23.32
CA SER A 43 -4.56 10.33 24.05
C SER A 43 -3.25 10.46 23.27
N TYR A 44 -2.74 11.69 23.19
CA TYR A 44 -1.38 11.99 22.77
C TYR A 44 -0.39 11.43 23.80
N PHE A 45 0.40 10.43 23.40
CA PHE A 45 1.72 10.20 23.98
C PHE A 45 2.75 10.79 23.01
N PHE A 46 3.34 11.92 23.39
CA PHE A 46 4.62 12.34 22.83
C PHE A 46 5.69 11.41 23.39
N ASN A 47 5.93 10.28 22.71
CA ASN A 47 7.23 9.63 22.79
C ASN A 47 8.12 10.34 21.77
N ASN A 48 9.19 10.95 22.24
CA ASN A 48 10.37 11.17 21.40
C ASN A 48 10.86 9.77 21.01
N GLU A 49 10.36 9.23 19.89
CA GLU A 49 10.96 8.06 19.29
C GLU A 49 12.27 8.50 18.66
N GLU A 50 13.36 7.95 19.20
CA GLU A 50 14.68 8.03 18.61
C GLU A 50 14.58 7.65 17.13
N ALA A 51 15.07 8.54 16.25
CA ALA A 51 15.05 8.31 14.81
C ALA A 51 15.81 7.00 14.50
N SER A 52 15.09 5.97 14.05
CA SER A 52 15.71 4.76 13.52
C SER A 52 16.47 5.14 12.26
N ALA A 53 17.77 4.83 12.23
CA ALA A 53 18.65 5.10 11.10
C ALA A 53 18.10 4.50 9.79
N ALA A 54 18.43 5.13 8.65
CA ALA A 54 18.30 4.49 7.34
C ALA A 54 18.96 3.12 7.39
N VAL A 55 18.28 2.10 6.87
CA VAL A 55 18.76 0.70 6.94
C VAL A 55 19.74 0.42 5.80
N LEU A 56 19.68 1.22 4.72
CA LEU A 56 20.51 1.09 3.53
C LEU A 56 21.31 2.36 3.27
N ASP A 57 22.53 2.22 2.77
CA ASP A 57 23.42 3.35 2.44
C ASP A 57 22.85 4.29 1.35
N VAL A 58 21.84 3.84 0.61
CA VAL A 58 21.18 4.60 -0.46
C VAL A 58 19.84 5.22 -0.05
N GLU A 59 19.34 4.89 1.14
CA GLU A 59 18.04 5.35 1.64
C GLU A 59 18.15 6.78 2.20
N ILE A 60 17.22 7.66 1.80
CA ILE A 60 17.28 9.09 2.13
C ILE A 60 16.25 9.53 3.17
N LEU A 61 15.46 8.57 3.68
CA LEU A 61 14.47 8.77 4.73
C LEU A 61 14.73 7.78 5.88
N SER A 62 14.21 8.11 7.05
CA SER A 62 14.24 7.31 8.28
C SER A 62 12.84 6.86 8.66
N ASN A 63 12.74 5.92 9.60
CA ASN A 63 11.46 5.43 10.12
C ASN A 63 10.50 4.99 8.99
N MET A 64 11.06 4.29 8.01
CA MET A 64 10.33 3.92 6.81
C MET A 64 9.24 2.91 7.12
N GLN A 65 8.05 3.16 6.56
CA GLN A 65 6.89 2.29 6.66
C GLN A 65 6.30 2.05 5.29
N THR A 66 5.70 0.88 5.10
CA THR A 66 4.95 0.55 3.89
C THR A 66 3.66 -0.14 4.28
N SER A 67 2.55 0.26 3.66
CA SER A 67 1.23 -0.34 3.85
C SER A 67 0.53 -0.51 2.51
N ASN A 68 -0.54 -1.29 2.50
CA ASN A 68 -1.42 -1.42 1.34
C ASN A 68 -2.88 -1.59 1.76
N ASN A 69 -3.81 -1.32 0.84
CA ASN A 69 -5.25 -1.43 1.08
C ASN A 69 -5.87 -2.71 0.51
N SER A 70 -5.10 -3.79 0.36
CA SER A 70 -5.63 -5.08 -0.15
C SER A 70 -6.69 -5.70 0.76
N ASN A 71 -6.75 -5.26 2.02
CA ASN A 71 -7.59 -5.82 3.08
C ASN A 71 -7.37 -7.32 3.33
N THR A 72 -6.21 -7.85 2.91
CA THR A 72 -5.83 -9.24 3.18
C THR A 72 -5.09 -9.35 4.51
N SER A 73 -5.17 -10.52 5.13
CA SER A 73 -4.48 -10.88 6.37
C SER A 73 -4.14 -12.38 6.37
N SER A 74 -3.44 -12.84 7.42
CA SER A 74 -3.16 -14.26 7.59
C SER A 74 -4.43 -15.13 7.71
N THR A 75 -5.57 -14.54 8.08
CA THR A 75 -6.89 -15.19 8.21
C THR A 75 -7.84 -14.88 7.06
N VAL A 76 -7.67 -13.75 6.35
CA VAL A 76 -8.48 -13.34 5.20
C VAL A 76 -7.58 -13.25 3.97
N ARG A 77 -7.58 -14.31 3.17
CA ARG A 77 -6.65 -14.48 2.04
C ARG A 77 -7.38 -14.37 0.72
N TRP A 78 -6.75 -13.74 -0.27
CA TRP A 78 -7.23 -13.78 -1.64
C TRP A 78 -7.03 -15.16 -2.26
N GLN A 79 -7.89 -15.48 -3.21
CA GLN A 79 -7.67 -16.65 -4.05
C GLN A 79 -6.44 -16.42 -4.95
N PRO A 80 -5.65 -17.46 -5.24
CA PRO A 80 -4.44 -17.32 -6.04
C PRO A 80 -4.68 -16.88 -7.49
N THR A 81 -5.93 -16.98 -7.96
CA THR A 81 -6.37 -16.69 -9.32
C THR A 81 -6.94 -15.29 -9.52
N VAL A 82 -6.94 -14.44 -8.48
CA VAL A 82 -7.42 -13.06 -8.63
C VAL A 82 -6.63 -12.33 -9.73
N THR A 83 -7.33 -11.52 -10.52
CA THR A 83 -6.73 -10.74 -11.61
C THR A 83 -7.01 -9.27 -11.41
N ASN A 84 -5.98 -8.45 -11.69
CA ASN A 84 -6.05 -6.98 -11.73
C ASN A 84 -6.81 -6.33 -10.57
N GLN A 85 -6.56 -6.78 -9.34
CA GLN A 85 -7.15 -6.16 -8.15
C GLN A 85 -6.49 -4.79 -7.91
N PRO A 86 -7.26 -3.69 -7.80
CA PRO A 86 -6.69 -2.39 -7.53
C PRO A 86 -6.16 -2.34 -6.08
N VAL A 87 -4.89 -2.02 -5.93
CA VAL A 87 -4.23 -1.87 -4.63
C VAL A 87 -3.40 -0.60 -4.61
N ASN A 88 -3.64 0.26 -3.62
CA ASN A 88 -2.79 1.39 -3.32
C ASN A 88 -1.75 0.96 -2.29
N PHE A 89 -0.48 1.07 -2.66
CA PHE A 89 0.62 0.98 -1.72
C PHE A 89 0.97 2.38 -1.22
N THR A 90 1.19 2.51 0.09
CA THR A 90 1.62 3.76 0.71
C THR A 90 2.99 3.54 1.32
N ILE A 91 3.96 4.35 0.93
CA ILE A 91 5.32 4.37 1.47
C ILE A 91 5.47 5.68 2.24
N SER A 92 5.87 5.63 3.50
CA SER A 92 6.07 6.83 4.31
C SER A 92 7.38 6.80 5.08
N GLY A 93 7.92 7.98 5.36
CA GLY A 93 9.16 8.14 6.12
C GLY A 93 9.41 9.57 6.56
N ALA A 94 10.36 9.74 7.46
CA ALA A 94 10.81 11.02 7.96
C ALA A 94 12.14 11.43 7.33
N GLY A 95 12.30 12.72 7.04
CA GLY A 95 13.52 13.24 6.42
C GLY A 95 14.76 12.97 7.26
N LEU A 96 15.83 12.52 6.62
CA LEU A 96 17.15 12.44 7.22
C LEU A 96 17.94 13.72 6.95
N ALA A 97 18.30 14.44 8.00
CA ALA A 97 19.16 15.60 7.87
C ALA A 97 20.51 15.17 7.23
N ASN A 98 20.84 15.77 6.08
CA ASN A 98 22.13 15.67 5.38
C ASN A 98 22.48 14.34 4.64
N VAL A 99 21.63 13.32 4.60
CA VAL A 99 21.96 12.06 3.88
C VAL A 99 21.81 12.23 2.36
N SER A 100 20.77 12.94 1.91
CA SER A 100 20.49 13.14 0.48
C SER A 100 21.56 13.95 -0.26
N ALA A 101 22.38 14.72 0.45
CA ALA A 101 23.39 15.61 -0.13
C ALA A 101 24.70 14.89 -0.50
N ASN A 102 24.98 13.73 0.10
CA ASN A 102 26.22 12.98 -0.14
C ASN A 102 26.04 11.84 -1.14
N LEU A 103 24.80 11.54 -1.52
CA LEU A 103 24.46 10.49 -2.47
C LEU A 103 24.34 11.07 -3.90
N VAL A 104 24.78 10.27 -4.87
CA VAL A 104 24.79 10.62 -6.30
C VAL A 104 23.59 10.00 -7.00
N GLY A 105 23.01 10.74 -7.95
CA GLY A 105 21.89 10.27 -8.78
C GLY A 105 20.57 10.93 -8.40
N LYS A 106 19.48 10.27 -8.77
CA LYS A 106 18.12 10.82 -8.65
C LYS A 106 17.39 10.27 -7.44
N LYS A 107 16.42 11.03 -6.93
CA LYS A 107 15.54 10.56 -5.85
C LYS A 107 14.42 9.69 -6.42
N TYR A 108 14.26 8.49 -5.87
CA TYR A 108 13.24 7.54 -6.28
C TYR A 108 12.40 7.08 -5.10
N GLY A 109 11.08 7.01 -5.29
CA GLY A 109 10.21 6.16 -4.49
C GLY A 109 10.11 4.80 -5.18
N VAL A 110 10.36 3.71 -4.45
CA VAL A 110 10.44 2.35 -5.02
C VAL A 110 9.60 1.39 -4.19
N LEU A 111 8.77 0.61 -4.86
CA LEU A 111 8.07 -0.57 -4.34
C LEU A 111 8.67 -1.81 -4.98
N VAL A 112 9.36 -2.62 -4.19
CA VAL A 112 9.88 -3.93 -4.59
C VAL A 112 8.76 -4.96 -4.57
N ILE A 113 8.66 -5.72 -5.66
CA ILE A 113 7.68 -6.79 -5.87
C ILE A 113 8.32 -8.13 -5.46
N PRO A 114 7.64 -8.96 -4.63
CA PRO A 114 8.13 -10.30 -4.30
C PRO A 114 8.24 -11.18 -5.54
N SER A 115 9.24 -12.06 -5.58
CA SER A 115 9.54 -12.90 -6.77
C SER A 115 8.37 -13.78 -7.20
N GLN A 116 7.53 -14.22 -6.25
CA GLN A 116 6.31 -15.00 -6.51
C GLN A 116 5.26 -14.24 -7.33
N LEU A 117 5.35 -12.91 -7.38
CA LEU A 117 4.45 -12.02 -8.13
C LEU A 117 5.17 -11.29 -9.27
N SER A 118 6.31 -11.80 -9.72
CA SER A 118 7.08 -11.19 -10.80
C SER A 118 6.24 -11.01 -12.06
N GLY A 119 6.09 -9.77 -12.53
CA GLY A 119 5.25 -9.41 -13.68
C GLY A 119 3.74 -9.51 -13.43
N LYS A 120 3.29 -9.66 -12.18
CA LYS A 120 1.88 -9.71 -11.77
C LYS A 120 1.39 -8.44 -11.08
N VAL A 121 2.27 -7.45 -10.92
CA VAL A 121 1.95 -6.15 -10.33
C VAL A 121 2.30 -5.08 -11.34
N THR A 122 1.33 -4.24 -11.69
CA THR A 122 1.50 -3.18 -12.68
C THR A 122 1.01 -1.83 -12.15
N PRO A 123 1.55 -0.69 -12.63
CA PRO A 123 1.03 0.61 -12.23
C PRO A 123 -0.42 0.83 -12.69
N ASN A 124 -1.22 1.50 -11.86
CA ASN A 124 -2.60 1.88 -12.13
C ASN A 124 -2.77 3.41 -12.16
N GLY A 125 -1.97 4.07 -12.99
CA GLY A 125 -1.90 5.52 -13.09
C GLY A 125 -0.77 6.12 -12.25
N ASN A 126 -0.76 7.45 -12.15
CA ASN A 126 0.33 8.18 -11.51
C ASN A 126 0.33 8.04 -9.99
N ALA A 127 1.52 8.14 -9.40
CA ALA A 127 1.69 8.24 -7.97
C ALA A 127 1.30 9.64 -7.47
N GLN A 128 0.84 9.71 -6.22
CA GLN A 128 0.78 10.96 -5.47
C GLN A 128 1.95 11.01 -4.50
N VAL A 129 2.72 12.09 -4.57
CA VAL A 129 3.81 12.38 -3.64
C VAL A 129 3.39 13.56 -2.78
N ASP A 130 3.49 13.37 -1.48
CA ASP A 130 3.29 14.36 -0.45
C ASP A 130 4.60 14.45 0.33
N THR A 131 5.22 15.63 0.38
CA THR A 131 6.52 15.76 1.03
C THR A 131 6.74 17.16 1.58
N ASN A 132 7.41 17.23 2.72
CA ASN A 132 8.01 18.47 3.20
C ASN A 132 9.36 18.67 2.53
N VAL A 133 9.68 19.87 2.02
CA VAL A 133 10.93 20.11 1.29
C VAL A 133 11.63 21.37 1.78
N THR A 134 12.95 21.23 1.91
CA THR A 134 13.88 22.36 2.03
C THR A 134 14.83 22.36 0.85
N VAL A 135 15.29 23.52 0.42
CA VAL A 135 16.22 23.65 -0.71
C VAL A 135 17.32 24.64 -0.37
N ASP A 136 18.56 24.25 -0.62
CA ASP A 136 19.72 25.13 -0.48
C ASP A 136 20.01 25.79 -1.82
N LEU A 137 19.49 27.01 -2.03
CA LEU A 137 19.64 27.74 -3.28
C LEU A 137 21.10 28.09 -3.59
N SER A 138 21.98 28.11 -2.58
CA SER A 138 23.42 28.35 -2.78
C SER A 138 24.12 27.21 -3.54
N LYS A 139 23.54 26.00 -3.53
CA LYS A 139 24.04 24.84 -4.28
C LYS A 139 23.59 24.82 -5.74
N VAL A 140 22.69 25.71 -6.13
CA VAL A 140 22.21 25.82 -7.51
C VAL A 140 23.12 26.80 -8.26
N ALA A 141 24.17 26.28 -8.88
CA ALA A 141 25.22 27.07 -9.53
C ALA A 141 24.66 28.09 -10.55
N LEU A 142 23.57 27.74 -11.24
CA LEU A 142 22.94 28.62 -12.23
C LEU A 142 22.28 29.87 -11.62
N LEU A 143 21.98 29.89 -10.32
CA LEU A 143 21.42 31.06 -9.63
C LEU A 143 22.48 32.11 -9.25
N LYS A 144 23.76 31.71 -9.26
CA LYS A 144 24.85 32.57 -8.76
C LYS A 144 24.87 33.96 -9.42
N PRO A 145 24.80 34.10 -10.77
CA PRO A 145 24.83 35.43 -11.39
C PRO A 145 23.65 36.31 -10.97
N THR A 146 22.48 35.71 -10.74
CA THR A 146 21.28 36.41 -10.28
C THR A 146 21.44 36.88 -8.83
N PHE A 147 21.98 36.04 -7.95
CA PHE A 147 22.25 36.41 -6.56
C PHE A 147 23.37 37.47 -6.45
N ASP A 148 24.44 37.37 -7.24
CA ASP A 148 25.50 38.40 -7.27
C ASP A 148 24.93 39.77 -7.70
N ALA A 149 24.06 39.80 -8.73
CA ALA A 149 23.41 41.03 -9.19
C ALA A 149 22.43 41.60 -8.16
N LEU A 150 21.70 40.72 -7.46
CA LEU A 150 20.79 41.09 -6.39
C LEU A 150 21.55 41.68 -5.18
N ASP A 151 22.66 41.08 -4.79
CA ASP A 151 23.54 41.58 -3.72
C ASP A 151 24.09 42.97 -4.05
N GLY A 152 24.46 43.22 -5.31
CA GLY A 152 24.87 44.54 -5.78
C GLY A 152 23.77 45.59 -5.61
N LEU A 153 22.53 45.26 -5.99
CA LEU A 153 21.37 46.13 -5.80
C LEU A 153 21.08 46.39 -4.32
N ILE A 154 21.05 45.34 -3.51
CA ILE A 154 20.78 45.44 -2.06
C ILE A 154 21.83 46.30 -1.38
N THR A 155 23.11 46.12 -1.73
CA THR A 155 24.20 46.95 -1.20
C THR A 155 24.01 48.42 -1.55
N LEU A 156 23.59 48.73 -2.78
CA LEU A 156 23.28 50.09 -3.18
C LEU A 156 22.11 50.68 -2.38
N ILE A 157 21.00 49.93 -2.26
CA ILE A 157 19.82 50.35 -1.49
C ILE A 157 20.20 50.62 -0.03
N ASP A 158 20.95 49.72 0.60
CA ASP A 158 21.41 49.85 1.99
C ASP A 158 22.33 51.07 2.17
N ASN A 159 23.21 51.36 1.21
CA ASN A 159 24.04 52.58 1.22
C ASN A 159 23.18 53.85 1.14
N ILE A 160 22.18 53.89 0.26
CA ILE A 160 21.24 55.01 0.14
C ILE A 160 20.48 55.21 1.47
N GLN A 161 19.93 54.13 2.05
CA GLN A 161 19.20 54.19 3.31
C GLN A 161 20.07 54.61 4.51
N LYS A 162 21.37 54.29 4.48
CA LYS A 162 22.35 54.71 5.50
C LYS A 162 22.86 56.13 5.34
N GLY A 163 22.37 56.87 4.33
CA GLY A 163 22.68 58.28 4.13
C GLY A 163 23.88 58.55 3.23
N ALA A 164 24.32 57.58 2.41
CA ALA A 164 25.29 57.86 1.35
C ALA A 164 24.76 58.89 0.34
N LEU A 165 23.43 58.98 0.20
CA LEU A 165 22.70 60.03 -0.52
C LEU A 165 21.58 60.57 0.38
N SER A 166 21.29 61.88 0.29
CA SER A 166 20.19 62.49 1.04
C SER A 166 18.85 61.98 0.54
N LEU A 167 17.94 61.62 1.45
CA LEU A 167 16.54 61.29 1.13
C LEU A 167 15.57 62.45 1.47
N VAL A 168 16.10 63.66 1.71
CA VAL A 168 15.26 64.82 2.04
C VAL A 168 14.39 65.19 0.83
N GLY A 169 13.08 65.32 1.08
CA GLY A 169 12.13 65.74 0.05
C GLY A 169 11.74 64.68 -0.97
N VAL A 170 12.16 63.42 -0.75
CA VAL A 170 11.75 62.26 -1.56
C VAL A 170 11.27 61.10 -0.69
N SER A 171 10.41 60.25 -1.25
CA SER A 171 10.01 58.96 -0.68
C SER A 171 10.70 57.83 -1.44
N PHE A 172 11.13 56.81 -0.71
CA PHE A 172 11.78 55.62 -1.28
C PHE A 172 11.03 54.37 -0.83
N ASP A 173 10.11 53.90 -1.67
CA ASP A 173 9.28 52.73 -1.38
C ASP A 173 9.99 51.44 -1.81
N LEU A 174 10.28 50.59 -0.82
CA LEU A 174 10.91 49.28 -1.00
C LEU A 174 9.95 48.12 -0.70
N THR A 175 8.66 48.40 -0.50
CA THR A 175 7.70 47.43 0.03
C THR A 175 7.63 46.18 -0.83
N GLU A 176 7.47 46.32 -2.15
CA GLU A 176 7.36 45.17 -3.04
C GLU A 176 8.71 44.44 -3.20
N VAL A 177 9.84 45.16 -3.23
CA VAL A 177 11.17 44.53 -3.27
C VAL A 177 11.40 43.66 -2.03
N ASN A 178 11.16 44.21 -0.84
CA ASN A 178 11.32 43.49 0.43
C ASN A 178 10.38 42.28 0.53
N LYS A 179 9.16 42.39 0.00
CA LYS A 179 8.21 41.27 -0.06
C LYS A 179 8.72 40.14 -0.94
N GLN A 180 9.22 40.43 -2.14
CA GLN A 180 9.75 39.39 -3.03
C GLN A 180 11.03 38.76 -2.49
N LEU A 181 11.88 39.52 -1.80
CA LEU A 181 13.05 38.98 -1.10
C LEU A 181 12.65 38.03 0.04
N ALA A 182 11.62 38.38 0.82
CA ALA A 182 11.10 37.50 1.87
C ALA A 182 10.49 36.20 1.28
N LEU A 183 9.87 36.26 0.10
CA LEU A 183 9.37 35.08 -0.60
C LEU A 183 10.52 34.20 -1.12
N LEU A 184 11.61 34.80 -1.61
CA LEU A 184 12.82 34.09 -2.02
C LEU A 184 13.45 33.36 -0.82
N ASP A 185 13.57 34.03 0.32
CA ASP A 185 14.04 33.41 1.58
C ASP A 185 13.11 32.26 2.01
N SER A 186 11.79 32.45 1.88
CA SER A 186 10.81 31.43 2.25
C SER A 186 10.86 30.21 1.33
N LEU A 187 11.38 30.34 0.11
CA LEU A 187 11.51 29.22 -0.82
C LEU A 187 12.51 28.17 -0.33
N GLU A 188 13.52 28.56 0.47
CA GLU A 188 14.46 27.62 1.08
C GLU A 188 13.74 26.65 2.05
N THR A 189 12.55 27.01 2.51
CA THR A 189 11.67 26.21 3.35
C THR A 189 10.24 26.23 2.79
N LEU A 190 10.00 25.47 1.72
CA LEU A 190 8.66 25.39 1.10
C LEU A 190 7.59 24.86 2.06
N GLY A 191 8.00 24.21 3.14
CA GLY A 191 7.09 23.47 4.00
C GLY A 191 6.62 22.25 3.24
N HIS A 192 5.32 22.14 3.01
CA HIS A 192 4.62 20.98 2.45
C HIS A 192 4.25 21.17 0.98
N THR A 193 4.53 20.17 0.14
CA THR A 193 4.13 20.14 -1.26
C THR A 193 3.52 18.80 -1.64
N THR A 194 2.49 18.83 -2.48
CA THR A 194 1.85 17.63 -3.03
C THR A 194 1.88 17.69 -4.55
N TYR A 195 2.22 16.59 -5.22
CA TYR A 195 2.26 16.52 -6.67
C TYR A 195 2.02 15.11 -7.21
N SER A 196 1.68 15.03 -8.49
CA SER A 196 1.55 13.78 -9.21
C SER A 196 2.84 13.45 -9.95
N ALA A 197 3.28 12.20 -9.89
CA ALA A 197 4.48 11.72 -10.55
C ALA A 197 4.19 10.47 -11.38
N THR A 198 4.78 10.39 -12.57
CA THR A 198 4.66 9.21 -13.43
C THR A 198 5.32 8.01 -12.78
N THR A 199 4.58 6.90 -12.71
CA THR A 199 5.07 5.61 -12.24
C THR A 199 5.56 4.76 -13.40
N VAL A 200 6.69 4.11 -13.21
CA VAL A 200 7.24 3.10 -14.12
C VAL A 200 7.19 1.75 -13.41
N GLY A 201 6.75 0.72 -14.11
CA GLY A 201 6.71 -0.64 -13.60
C GLY A 201 7.57 -1.58 -14.43
N ASP A 202 8.26 -2.47 -13.75
CA ASP A 202 8.93 -3.64 -14.33
C ASP A 202 8.46 -4.93 -13.63
N ALA A 203 9.12 -6.05 -13.88
CA ALA A 203 8.72 -7.33 -13.31
C ALA A 203 8.93 -7.43 -11.78
N ARG A 204 9.91 -6.73 -11.23
CA ARG A 204 10.37 -6.82 -9.83
C ARG A 204 10.20 -5.52 -9.05
N SER A 205 9.80 -4.42 -9.68
CA SER A 205 9.62 -3.14 -9.02
C SER A 205 8.59 -2.23 -9.70
N ILE A 206 8.03 -1.32 -8.90
CA ILE A 206 7.37 -0.11 -9.37
C ILE A 206 8.10 1.07 -8.76
N TYR A 207 8.47 2.05 -9.56
CA TYR A 207 9.20 3.22 -9.09
C TYR A 207 8.70 4.52 -9.73
N LEU A 208 9.02 5.65 -9.09
CA LEU A 208 8.82 6.99 -9.64
C LEU A 208 10.06 7.84 -9.47
N ASN A 209 10.36 8.70 -10.44
CA ASN A 209 11.38 9.72 -10.30
C ASN A 209 10.78 10.94 -9.57
N MET A 210 11.21 11.17 -8.34
CA MET A 210 10.71 12.27 -7.53
C MET A 210 11.27 13.63 -7.97
N ASP A 211 12.47 13.66 -8.55
CA ASP A 211 13.16 14.89 -8.93
C ASP A 211 12.44 15.63 -10.06
N GLU A 212 11.78 14.92 -10.98
CA GLU A 212 11.06 15.53 -12.11
C GLU A 212 9.88 16.38 -11.64
N GLY A 213 9.05 15.83 -10.75
CA GLY A 213 7.93 16.56 -10.16
C GLY A 213 8.42 17.67 -9.22
N LEU A 214 9.33 17.35 -8.32
CA LEU A 214 9.83 18.29 -7.33
C LEU A 214 10.58 19.47 -7.97
N GLY A 215 11.50 19.19 -8.89
CA GLY A 215 12.26 20.22 -9.59
C GLY A 215 11.35 21.17 -10.36
N THR A 216 10.28 20.68 -10.98
CA THR A 216 9.33 21.51 -11.74
C THR A 216 8.58 22.48 -10.82
N ILE A 217 8.16 22.03 -9.64
CA ILE A 217 7.47 22.88 -8.64
C ILE A 217 8.42 23.94 -8.11
N LEU A 218 9.64 23.53 -7.73
CA LEU A 218 10.69 24.42 -7.24
C LEU A 218 11.01 25.51 -8.28
N ALA A 219 11.23 25.11 -9.52
CA ALA A 219 11.58 26.03 -10.60
C ALA A 219 10.43 26.97 -10.94
N GLY A 220 9.17 26.49 -10.93
CA GLY A 220 7.98 27.31 -11.13
C GLY A 220 7.84 28.41 -10.07
N ASN A 221 7.97 28.06 -8.79
CA ASN A 221 7.90 29.00 -7.68
C ASN A 221 9.05 30.03 -7.76
N LEU A 222 10.29 29.56 -7.96
CA LEU A 222 11.45 30.44 -8.09
C LEU A 222 11.30 31.40 -9.28
N ARG A 223 10.87 30.89 -10.42
CA ARG A 223 10.62 31.70 -11.63
C ARG A 223 9.63 32.83 -11.33
N GLN A 224 8.52 32.54 -10.66
CA GLN A 224 7.53 33.55 -10.32
C GLN A 224 8.09 34.62 -9.39
N ILE A 225 8.83 34.21 -8.36
CA ILE A 225 9.49 35.11 -7.41
C ILE A 225 10.49 36.02 -8.14
N LEU A 226 11.33 35.46 -9.01
CA LEU A 226 12.34 36.22 -9.75
C LEU A 226 11.72 37.19 -10.76
N VAL A 227 10.66 36.81 -11.47
CA VAL A 227 9.95 37.73 -12.38
C VAL A 227 9.31 38.90 -11.63
N ASN A 228 8.67 38.60 -10.50
CA ASN A 228 8.07 39.63 -9.65
C ASN A 228 9.14 40.55 -9.03
N LEU A 229 10.24 39.98 -8.55
CA LEU A 229 11.38 40.72 -8.04
C LEU A 229 11.97 41.63 -9.10
N ASN A 230 12.20 41.12 -10.32
CA ASN A 230 12.69 41.95 -11.42
C ASN A 230 11.74 43.12 -11.69
N THR A 231 10.45 42.87 -11.74
CA THR A 231 9.42 43.89 -11.97
C THR A 231 9.43 44.95 -10.86
N ALA A 232 9.49 44.53 -9.60
CA ALA A 232 9.59 45.42 -8.44
C ALA A 232 10.85 46.30 -8.51
N VAL A 233 11.99 45.71 -8.92
CA VAL A 233 13.26 46.42 -9.08
C VAL A 233 13.22 47.39 -10.25
N GLN A 234 12.63 47.02 -11.40
CA GLN A 234 12.50 47.94 -12.53
C GLN A 234 11.63 49.16 -12.17
N ASN A 235 10.56 48.94 -11.42
CA ASN A 235 9.66 49.99 -10.93
C ASN A 235 10.24 50.83 -9.79
N LEU A 236 11.35 50.39 -9.18
CA LEU A 236 11.98 51.06 -8.06
C LEU A 236 12.46 52.47 -8.44
N LYS A 237 11.96 53.49 -7.75
CA LYS A 237 12.36 54.88 -7.95
C LYS A 237 12.13 55.66 -6.66
N VAL A 238 12.82 56.77 -6.51
CA VAL A 238 12.42 57.77 -5.52
C VAL A 238 11.36 58.70 -6.11
N THR A 239 10.32 59.01 -5.33
CA THR A 239 9.25 59.92 -5.71
C THR A 239 9.35 61.22 -4.92
N VAL A 240 9.15 62.36 -5.59
CA VAL A 240 9.28 63.68 -4.98
C VAL A 240 8.11 63.94 -4.02
N THR A 241 8.42 64.30 -2.77
CA THR A 241 7.43 64.67 -1.74
C THR A 241 7.45 66.16 -1.42
N THR A 242 8.56 66.86 -1.69
CA THR A 242 8.65 68.32 -1.60
C THR A 242 9.26 68.90 -2.88
N PRO A 243 8.59 69.84 -3.56
CA PRO A 243 9.11 70.47 -4.79
C PRO A 243 10.49 71.11 -4.62
N ILE A 244 11.24 71.25 -5.71
CA ILE A 244 12.57 71.88 -5.79
C ILE A 244 13.68 71.06 -5.11
N VAL A 245 13.59 70.85 -3.79
CA VAL A 245 14.59 70.05 -3.04
C VAL A 245 14.51 68.59 -3.43
N GLY A 246 13.30 68.03 -3.54
CA GLY A 246 13.10 66.65 -3.92
C GLY A 246 13.45 66.37 -5.39
N ASP A 247 13.26 67.33 -6.29
CA ASP A 247 13.62 67.18 -7.71
C ASP A 247 15.13 67.01 -7.90
N ALA A 248 15.91 67.85 -7.21
CA ALA A 248 17.37 67.75 -7.21
C ALA A 248 17.86 66.41 -6.63
N VAL A 249 17.25 65.93 -5.55
CA VAL A 249 17.57 64.64 -4.95
C VAL A 249 17.19 63.46 -5.85
N ALA A 250 16.00 63.50 -6.46
CA ALA A 250 15.53 62.47 -7.38
C ALA A 250 16.40 62.38 -8.64
N ALA A 251 16.89 63.51 -9.14
CA ALA A 251 17.82 63.59 -10.27
C ALA A 251 19.20 62.96 -9.97
N VAL A 252 19.56 62.78 -8.69
CA VAL A 252 20.80 62.08 -8.29
C VAL A 252 20.54 60.60 -8.05
N ILE A 253 19.49 60.25 -7.30
CA ILE A 253 19.25 58.85 -6.87
C ILE A 253 18.75 57.97 -8.02
N ASN A 254 17.80 58.45 -8.85
CA ASN A 254 17.20 57.62 -9.89
C ASN A 254 18.23 57.16 -10.95
N PRO A 255 19.16 58.02 -11.44
CA PRO A 255 20.24 57.55 -12.31
C PRO A 255 21.14 56.50 -11.66
N VAL A 256 21.46 56.66 -10.37
CA VAL A 256 22.28 55.68 -9.63
C VAL A 256 21.56 54.33 -9.55
N LEU A 257 20.26 54.30 -9.24
CA LEU A 257 19.46 53.07 -9.29
C LEU A 257 19.46 52.45 -10.70
N ASN A 258 19.36 53.26 -11.74
CA ASN A 258 19.37 52.80 -13.14
C ASN A 258 20.71 52.18 -13.58
N THR A 259 21.81 52.35 -12.82
CA THR A 259 23.08 51.66 -13.12
C THR A 259 23.06 50.17 -12.77
N VAL A 260 22.29 49.77 -11.75
CA VAL A 260 22.27 48.37 -11.25
C VAL A 260 21.06 47.57 -11.73
N LYS A 261 19.96 48.24 -12.10
CA LYS A 261 18.75 47.58 -12.63
C LYS A 261 18.99 46.72 -13.88
N PRO A 262 19.81 47.14 -14.88
CA PRO A 262 20.05 46.34 -16.07
C PRO A 262 20.77 45.03 -15.76
N ALA A 263 21.72 45.04 -14.82
CA ALA A 263 22.48 43.85 -14.43
C ALA A 263 21.55 42.76 -13.87
N LEU A 264 20.63 43.12 -12.97
CA LEU A 264 19.64 42.17 -12.44
C LEU A 264 18.67 41.70 -13.53
N ASN A 265 18.18 42.62 -14.38
CA ASN A 265 17.26 42.27 -15.47
C ASN A 265 17.87 41.25 -16.44
N THR A 266 19.13 41.48 -16.84
CA THR A 266 19.88 40.56 -17.69
C THR A 266 20.07 39.22 -16.99
N ALA A 267 20.56 39.21 -15.75
CA ALA A 267 20.79 37.96 -15.01
C ALA A 267 19.51 37.12 -14.86
N ILE A 268 18.37 37.75 -14.55
CA ILE A 268 17.09 37.04 -14.43
C ILE A 268 16.63 36.54 -15.80
N THR A 269 16.65 37.39 -16.84
CA THR A 269 16.16 37.03 -18.18
C THR A 269 16.98 35.88 -18.79
N THR A 270 18.29 35.84 -18.55
CA THR A 270 19.17 34.73 -18.95
C THR A 270 18.87 33.44 -18.18
N LEU A 271 18.44 33.52 -16.92
CA LEU A 271 18.11 32.37 -16.08
C LEU A 271 16.73 31.76 -16.40
N LEU A 272 15.75 32.57 -16.82
CA LEU A 272 14.36 32.13 -17.04
C LEU A 272 14.21 30.88 -17.92
N PRO A 273 14.96 30.70 -19.03
CA PRO A 273 14.92 29.47 -19.82
C PRO A 273 15.37 28.22 -19.04
N ALA A 274 16.39 28.35 -18.18
CA ALA A 274 16.89 27.24 -17.38
C ALA A 274 15.93 26.80 -16.26
N LEU A 275 15.02 27.69 -15.84
CA LEU A 275 13.90 27.41 -14.93
C LEU A 275 12.63 26.91 -15.65
N GLY A 276 12.65 26.82 -16.99
CA GLY A 276 11.57 26.22 -17.77
C GLY A 276 11.55 24.69 -17.64
N VAL A 277 10.46 24.05 -18.08
CA VAL A 277 10.33 22.58 -18.09
C VAL A 277 11.50 21.95 -18.84
N GLY A 278 12.19 21.00 -18.21
CA GLY A 278 13.39 20.35 -18.77
C GLY A 278 14.67 21.19 -18.75
N GLY A 279 14.63 22.41 -18.20
CA GLY A 279 15.78 23.28 -18.07
C GLY A 279 16.79 22.79 -17.03
N ALA A 280 18.06 23.15 -17.20
CA ALA A 280 19.15 22.67 -16.35
C ALA A 280 19.01 23.07 -14.86
N ALA A 281 18.33 24.19 -14.56
CA ALA A 281 18.13 24.62 -13.17
C ALA A 281 17.06 23.77 -12.45
N VAL A 282 16.12 23.15 -13.19
CA VAL A 282 15.11 22.23 -12.64
C VAL A 282 15.80 21.05 -11.93
N GLN A 283 16.77 20.43 -12.58
CA GLN A 283 17.51 19.30 -12.02
C GLN A 283 18.42 19.73 -10.86
N GLN A 284 19.07 20.90 -10.95
CA GLN A 284 19.89 21.42 -9.86
C GLN A 284 19.06 21.76 -8.61
N LEU A 285 17.85 22.30 -8.79
CA LEU A 285 16.93 22.57 -7.69
C LEU A 285 16.45 21.27 -7.02
N ALA A 286 16.08 20.25 -7.81
CA ALA A 286 15.73 18.95 -7.28
C ALA A 286 16.90 18.29 -6.53
N ASP A 287 18.12 18.36 -7.08
CA ASP A 287 19.30 17.80 -6.43
C ASP A 287 19.64 18.51 -5.12
N ALA A 288 19.57 19.85 -5.10
CA ALA A 288 19.79 20.70 -3.94
C ALA A 288 18.68 20.57 -2.87
N SER A 289 17.57 19.91 -3.19
CA SER A 289 16.46 19.70 -2.26
C SER A 289 16.71 18.53 -1.29
N VAL A 290 16.27 18.72 -0.05
CA VAL A 290 16.25 17.71 1.01
C VAL A 290 14.81 17.43 1.39
N LEU A 291 14.48 16.13 1.37
CA LEU A 291 13.15 15.64 1.74
C LEU A 291 13.00 15.60 3.26
N GLY A 292 11.84 16.06 3.72
CA GLY A 292 11.36 15.96 5.08
C GLY A 292 10.42 14.76 5.22
N GLN A 293 9.36 14.94 6.01
CA GLN A 293 8.29 13.94 6.07
C GLN A 293 7.69 13.75 4.69
N THR A 294 7.65 12.49 4.24
CA THR A 294 7.28 12.13 2.88
C THR A 294 6.33 10.96 2.92
N THR A 295 5.28 11.03 2.12
CA THR A 295 4.31 9.96 1.86
C THR A 295 4.13 9.82 0.35
N ILE A 296 4.26 8.60 -0.16
CA ILE A 296 4.07 8.26 -1.56
C ILE A 296 2.92 7.26 -1.62
N THR A 297 1.88 7.58 -2.39
CA THR A 297 0.80 6.65 -2.72
C THR A 297 0.97 6.17 -4.15
N LEU A 298 1.13 4.85 -4.31
CA LEU A 298 1.32 4.13 -5.56
C LEU A 298 0.05 3.34 -5.89
N PRO A 299 -0.78 3.79 -6.84
CA PRO A 299 -1.87 2.98 -7.37
C PRO A 299 -1.31 1.84 -8.24
N THR A 300 -1.76 0.62 -7.98
CA THR A 300 -1.32 -0.58 -8.70
C THR A 300 -2.48 -1.51 -9.03
N PHE A 301 -2.28 -2.39 -10.00
CA PHE A 301 -3.07 -3.61 -10.18
C PHE A 301 -2.23 -4.80 -9.73
N VAL A 302 -2.82 -5.67 -8.89
CA VAL A 302 -2.20 -6.90 -8.40
C VAL A 302 -2.98 -8.11 -8.92
N SER A 303 -2.28 -9.01 -9.59
CA SER A 303 -2.79 -10.34 -9.92
C SER A 303 -2.12 -11.39 -9.02
N GLY A 304 -2.84 -12.46 -8.71
CA GLY A 304 -2.33 -13.53 -7.88
C GLY A 304 -1.24 -14.37 -8.56
N PRO A 305 -0.54 -15.21 -7.78
CA PRO A 305 0.58 -16.03 -8.26
C PRO A 305 0.13 -17.16 -9.21
N GLY A 306 -1.17 -17.42 -9.35
CA GLY A 306 -1.67 -18.66 -9.96
C GLY A 306 -1.56 -19.82 -8.98
N SER A 307 -1.64 -21.06 -9.48
CA SER A 307 -1.73 -22.26 -8.62
C SER A 307 -0.56 -22.41 -7.64
N ILE A 308 -0.88 -22.35 -6.36
CA ILE A 308 0.02 -22.57 -5.23
C ILE A 308 -0.62 -23.58 -4.27
N THR A 309 0.16 -24.51 -3.71
CA THR A 309 -0.35 -25.57 -2.82
C THR A 309 -0.32 -25.19 -1.34
N SER A 310 0.41 -24.14 -0.99
CA SER A 310 0.49 -23.59 0.36
C SER A 310 0.11 -22.11 0.35
N ASN A 311 -0.39 -21.63 1.48
CA ASN A 311 -0.59 -20.21 1.71
C ASN A 311 0.70 -19.41 1.39
N LEU A 312 0.54 -18.27 0.73
CA LEU A 312 1.62 -17.35 0.39
C LEU A 312 1.41 -16.01 1.09
N ASP A 313 2.44 -15.55 1.78
CA ASP A 313 2.50 -14.22 2.39
C ASP A 313 3.44 -13.38 1.53
N ALA A 314 2.90 -12.72 0.52
CA ALA A 314 3.70 -12.00 -0.46
C ALA A 314 4.23 -10.69 0.14
N ARG A 315 5.54 -10.66 0.41
CA ARG A 315 6.24 -9.53 1.05
C ARG A 315 6.64 -8.46 0.04
N PHE A 316 6.00 -7.30 0.13
CA PHE A 316 6.38 -6.08 -0.60
C PHE A 316 7.28 -5.21 0.26
N VAL A 317 8.23 -4.51 -0.36
CA VAL A 317 9.13 -3.58 0.34
C VAL A 317 9.02 -2.21 -0.29
N GLY A 318 8.72 -1.18 0.48
CA GLY A 318 8.67 0.20 -0.01
C GLY A 318 9.79 1.04 0.57
N THR A 319 10.49 1.80 -0.26
CA THR A 319 11.60 2.65 0.19
C THR A 319 11.71 3.94 -0.64
N VAL A 320 12.47 4.92 -0.13
CA VAL A 320 12.82 6.14 -0.83
C VAL A 320 14.34 6.30 -0.82
N ILE A 321 14.93 6.31 -2.01
CA ILE A 321 16.38 6.27 -2.19
C ILE A 321 16.89 7.42 -3.04
N LYS A 322 18.21 7.68 -2.99
CA LYS A 322 18.91 8.47 -4.00
C LYS A 322 20.04 7.64 -4.61
N SER A 323 19.93 7.36 -5.90
CA SER A 323 20.91 6.52 -6.61
C SER A 323 20.92 6.80 -8.12
N SER A 324 22.01 6.44 -8.79
CA SER A 324 22.10 6.39 -10.26
C SER A 324 21.49 5.11 -10.84
N VAL A 325 21.41 4.05 -10.03
CA VAL A 325 20.88 2.73 -10.41
C VAL A 325 20.02 2.17 -9.26
N ILE A 326 18.89 1.56 -9.59
CA ILE A 326 18.01 0.90 -8.62
C ILE A 326 18.44 -0.58 -8.50
N ASP A 327 19.02 -0.96 -7.36
CA ASP A 327 19.40 -2.35 -7.07
C ASP A 327 18.34 -3.03 -6.21
N ILE A 328 17.49 -3.84 -6.86
CA ILE A 328 16.36 -4.49 -6.18
C ILE A 328 16.79 -5.52 -5.13
N ASP A 329 17.94 -6.17 -5.32
CA ASP A 329 18.40 -7.19 -4.38
C ASP A 329 18.85 -6.52 -3.07
N LEU A 330 19.49 -5.35 -3.16
CA LEU A 330 19.77 -4.51 -2.00
C LEU A 330 18.48 -4.01 -1.33
N LEU A 331 17.54 -3.44 -2.10
CA LEU A 331 16.32 -2.85 -1.54
C LEU A 331 15.41 -3.89 -0.86
N ASN A 332 15.42 -5.14 -1.33
CA ASN A 332 14.61 -6.20 -0.76
C ASN A 332 14.99 -6.52 0.70
N THR A 333 16.16 -6.08 1.17
CA THR A 333 16.62 -6.22 2.55
C THR A 333 16.08 -5.14 3.50
N ALA A 334 15.40 -4.10 3.00
CA ALA A 334 14.85 -3.04 3.84
C ALA A 334 13.69 -3.54 4.73
N ASN A 335 13.50 -2.84 5.85
CA ASN A 335 12.55 -3.23 6.90
C ASN A 335 11.12 -2.71 6.68
N ALA A 336 10.94 -1.74 5.78
CA ALA A 336 9.64 -1.15 5.47
C ALA A 336 8.83 -2.09 4.57
N THR A 337 8.11 -3.02 5.19
CA THR A 337 7.43 -4.11 4.49
C THR A 337 5.91 -4.06 4.65
N SER A 338 5.19 -4.45 3.61
CA SER A 338 3.76 -4.77 3.69
C SER A 338 3.49 -6.12 3.02
N TYR A 339 2.35 -6.74 3.33
CA TYR A 339 2.01 -8.07 2.82
C TYR A 339 0.70 -8.07 2.06
N ILE A 340 0.61 -8.93 1.05
CA ILE A 340 -0.65 -9.39 0.48
C ILE A 340 -0.70 -10.90 0.65
N TYR A 341 -1.82 -11.40 1.18
CA TYR A 341 -1.95 -12.80 1.56
C TYR A 341 -2.80 -13.57 0.53
N PHE A 342 -2.24 -14.66 0.00
CA PHE A 342 -2.92 -15.58 -0.92
C PHE A 342 -3.12 -16.95 -0.25
N ALA A 343 -4.26 -17.57 -0.53
CA ALA A 343 -4.60 -18.90 -0.06
C ALA A 343 -3.95 -19.97 -0.95
N GLY A 344 -3.47 -21.04 -0.32
CA GLY A 344 -3.14 -22.27 -1.02
C GLY A 344 -4.40 -22.94 -1.58
N GLU A 345 -4.27 -23.57 -2.73
CA GLU A 345 -5.30 -24.43 -3.29
C GLU A 345 -5.50 -25.68 -2.41
N THR A 346 -6.75 -26.11 -2.25
CA THR A 346 -7.16 -27.24 -1.40
C THR A 346 -8.07 -28.16 -2.19
N PHE A 347 -7.84 -29.46 -2.08
CA PHE A 347 -8.79 -30.49 -2.50
C PHE A 347 -8.85 -31.57 -1.42
N ALA A 348 -9.91 -31.54 -0.62
CA ALA A 348 -10.02 -32.44 0.52
C ALA A 348 -11.48 -32.76 0.84
N MET A 349 -11.71 -34.01 1.23
CA MET A 349 -12.94 -34.43 1.90
C MET A 349 -12.78 -34.24 3.41
N ASN A 350 -13.76 -33.59 4.05
CA ASN A 350 -13.82 -33.49 5.50
C ASN A 350 -14.33 -34.81 6.09
N ASN A 351 -13.41 -35.62 6.63
CA ASN A 351 -13.71 -36.92 7.19
C ASN A 351 -14.31 -36.88 8.61
N THR A 352 -14.17 -35.76 9.34
CA THR A 352 -14.66 -35.65 10.73
C THR A 352 -16.18 -35.47 10.80
N LEU A 353 -16.84 -35.28 9.66
CA LEU A 353 -18.30 -35.13 9.56
C LEU A 353 -19.02 -36.45 9.27
N LEU A 354 -18.27 -37.53 9.02
CA LEU A 354 -18.83 -38.87 8.92
C LEU A 354 -18.88 -39.54 10.31
N PRO A 355 -19.87 -40.40 10.58
CA PRO A 355 -19.93 -41.13 11.83
C PRO A 355 -18.83 -42.21 11.89
N ASP A 356 -18.14 -42.30 13.03
CA ASP A 356 -17.10 -43.31 13.27
C ASP A 356 -17.65 -44.74 13.32
N ALA A 357 -18.92 -44.90 13.69
CA ALA A 357 -19.59 -46.20 13.75
C ALA A 357 -21.09 -46.08 13.46
N LEU A 358 -21.63 -47.08 12.78
CA LEU A 358 -23.06 -47.29 12.60
C LEU A 358 -23.51 -48.44 13.51
N ASN A 359 -24.30 -48.13 14.54
CA ASN A 359 -24.76 -49.14 15.49
C ASN A 359 -26.25 -49.46 15.28
N PHE A 360 -26.51 -50.67 14.79
CA PHE A 360 -27.85 -51.16 14.49
C PHE A 360 -28.53 -51.83 15.68
N GLY A 361 -27.87 -51.94 16.84
CA GLY A 361 -28.43 -52.49 18.06
C GLY A 361 -28.34 -54.00 18.20
N VAL A 362 -29.09 -54.54 19.17
CA VAL A 362 -29.17 -55.97 19.49
C VAL A 362 -30.57 -56.47 19.18
N HIS A 363 -30.65 -57.55 18.39
CA HIS A 363 -31.92 -58.09 17.92
C HIS A 363 -32.03 -59.59 18.21
N PRO A 364 -33.21 -60.09 18.62
CA PRO A 364 -33.42 -61.53 18.78
C PRO A 364 -33.35 -62.23 17.43
N ILE A 365 -32.80 -63.44 17.40
CA ILE A 365 -32.74 -64.23 16.17
C ILE A 365 -34.16 -64.65 15.78
N GLN A 366 -34.57 -64.32 14.55
CA GLN A 366 -35.83 -64.76 13.96
C GLN A 366 -35.70 -64.96 12.44
N THR A 367 -36.61 -65.77 11.88
CA THR A 367 -36.66 -66.10 10.44
C THR A 367 -38.07 -65.97 9.84
N LYS A 368 -38.96 -65.24 10.52
CA LYS A 368 -40.37 -65.08 10.15
C LYS A 368 -40.59 -63.89 9.22
N LEU A 369 -39.89 -62.78 9.47
CA LEU A 369 -40.08 -61.51 8.78
C LEU A 369 -38.74 -60.92 8.33
N ASP A 370 -38.77 -60.13 7.25
CA ASP A 370 -37.62 -59.35 6.85
C ASP A 370 -37.39 -58.22 7.87
N GLU A 371 -36.13 -57.89 8.12
CA GLU A 371 -35.74 -56.94 9.15
C GLU A 371 -35.16 -55.68 8.52
N LEU A 372 -35.54 -54.53 9.07
CA LEU A 372 -34.95 -53.24 8.74
C LEU A 372 -34.50 -52.58 10.04
N PHE A 373 -33.20 -52.44 10.21
CA PHE A 373 -32.61 -51.85 11.41
C PHE A 373 -32.03 -50.49 11.08
N THR A 374 -32.44 -49.45 11.78
CA THR A 374 -31.86 -48.11 11.65
C THR A 374 -30.69 -47.95 12.62
N ALA A 375 -29.57 -47.39 12.16
CA ALA A 375 -28.46 -47.06 13.04
C ALA A 375 -28.86 -45.93 14.01
N THR A 376 -28.67 -46.13 15.31
CA THR A 376 -29.00 -45.13 16.34
C THR A 376 -27.84 -44.93 17.31
N ALA A 377 -27.89 -43.83 18.07
CA ALA A 377 -26.94 -43.57 19.15
C ALA A 377 -26.88 -44.77 20.11
N GLY A 378 -25.72 -45.44 20.17
CA GLY A 378 -25.51 -46.62 21.02
C GLY A 378 -26.27 -47.88 20.59
N GLY A 379 -27.00 -47.87 19.45
CA GLY A 379 -27.82 -49.00 19.01
C GLY A 379 -29.06 -49.23 19.85
N VAL A 380 -29.54 -48.20 20.54
CA VAL A 380 -30.74 -48.26 21.40
C VAL A 380 -31.98 -47.96 20.55
N SER A 381 -33.01 -48.80 20.67
CA SER A 381 -34.28 -48.59 19.97
C SER A 381 -34.97 -47.31 20.46
N GLY A 382 -35.41 -46.47 19.54
CA GLY A 382 -36.03 -45.17 19.84
C GLY A 382 -35.05 -44.03 20.15
N ALA A 383 -33.74 -44.28 20.20
CA ALA A 383 -32.73 -43.24 20.30
C ALA A 383 -32.58 -42.46 18.96
N ALA A 384 -31.89 -41.32 19.02
CA ALA A 384 -31.63 -40.51 17.84
C ALA A 384 -30.90 -41.32 16.75
N GLN A 385 -31.30 -41.11 15.50
CA GLN A 385 -30.66 -41.73 14.34
C GLN A 385 -29.21 -41.26 14.23
N THR A 386 -28.33 -42.17 13.80
CA THR A 386 -26.95 -41.81 13.47
C THR A 386 -26.95 -41.01 12.19
N THR A 387 -26.35 -39.83 12.20
CA THR A 387 -26.25 -38.94 11.05
C THR A 387 -24.79 -38.73 10.64
N GLY A 388 -24.58 -38.25 9.42
CA GLY A 388 -23.28 -37.86 8.91
C GLY A 388 -23.39 -36.77 7.84
N THR A 389 -22.26 -36.30 7.34
CA THR A 389 -22.19 -35.43 6.17
C THR A 389 -20.95 -35.77 5.36
N VAL A 390 -21.15 -35.93 4.05
CA VAL A 390 -20.05 -35.94 3.08
C VAL A 390 -19.81 -34.51 2.65
N SER A 391 -18.64 -33.95 2.93
CA SER A 391 -18.29 -32.58 2.54
C SER A 391 -16.93 -32.57 1.85
N VAL A 392 -16.86 -31.93 0.69
CA VAL A 392 -15.63 -31.78 -0.10
C VAL A 392 -15.43 -30.31 -0.42
N THR A 393 -14.23 -29.81 -0.11
CA THR A 393 -13.78 -28.48 -0.49
C THR A 393 -12.76 -28.61 -1.62
N ASP A 394 -13.04 -27.94 -2.75
CA ASP A 394 -12.11 -27.83 -3.87
C ASP A 394 -11.95 -26.36 -4.26
N THR A 395 -10.79 -25.80 -3.93
CA THR A 395 -10.40 -24.41 -4.25
C THR A 395 -9.37 -24.31 -5.36
N ARG A 396 -9.02 -25.42 -6.01
CA ARG A 396 -8.03 -25.42 -7.09
C ARG A 396 -8.50 -24.62 -8.29
N SER A 397 -7.57 -24.04 -9.05
CA SER A 397 -7.88 -23.28 -10.26
C SER A 397 -8.22 -24.13 -11.49
N THR A 398 -8.02 -25.45 -11.41
CA THR A 398 -8.32 -26.38 -12.49
C THR A 398 -9.81 -26.65 -12.62
N THR A 399 -10.23 -27.10 -13.81
CA THR A 399 -11.58 -27.66 -14.00
C THR A 399 -11.78 -28.86 -13.07
N LYS A 400 -12.80 -28.78 -12.23
CA LYS A 400 -13.13 -29.74 -11.18
C LYS A 400 -13.90 -30.89 -11.78
N ASN A 401 -13.32 -32.08 -11.64
CA ASN A 401 -13.92 -33.34 -11.99
C ASN A 401 -13.57 -34.33 -10.89
N TRP A 402 -14.45 -34.47 -9.91
CA TRP A 402 -14.22 -35.35 -8.77
C TRP A 402 -15.52 -36.01 -8.33
N GLN A 403 -15.38 -37.12 -7.61
CA GLN A 403 -16.50 -37.86 -7.03
C GLN A 403 -16.11 -38.42 -5.66
N VAL A 404 -17.11 -38.57 -4.80
CA VAL A 404 -17.04 -39.33 -3.57
C VAL A 404 -17.81 -40.62 -3.78
N LYS A 405 -17.14 -41.73 -3.50
CA LYS A 405 -17.71 -43.07 -3.54
C LYS A 405 -17.65 -43.70 -2.16
N VAL A 406 -18.63 -44.54 -1.86
CA VAL A 406 -18.66 -45.37 -0.65
C VAL A 406 -18.70 -46.84 -1.04
N ALA A 407 -17.92 -47.67 -0.35
CA ALA A 407 -17.89 -49.11 -0.55
C ALA A 407 -18.01 -49.85 0.78
N GLN A 408 -18.68 -51.01 0.77
CA GLN A 408 -18.64 -51.95 1.88
C GLN A 408 -17.42 -52.87 1.72
N SER A 409 -16.49 -52.79 2.67
CA SER A 409 -15.29 -53.62 2.72
C SER A 409 -15.59 -54.92 3.48
N GLY A 410 -15.99 -55.94 2.72
CA GLY A 410 -16.26 -57.27 3.24
C GLY A 410 -17.69 -57.48 3.72
N GLN A 411 -18.14 -58.74 3.69
CA GLN A 411 -19.44 -59.12 4.21
C GLN A 411 -19.57 -58.89 5.72
N TRP A 412 -20.80 -58.64 6.19
CA TRP A 412 -21.13 -58.62 7.63
C TRP A 412 -20.78 -59.95 8.29
N LYS A 413 -19.77 -59.98 9.15
CA LYS A 413 -19.30 -61.20 9.83
C LYS A 413 -19.26 -61.05 11.33
N ASN A 414 -19.59 -62.13 12.05
CA ASN A 414 -19.38 -62.20 13.48
C ASN A 414 -17.95 -62.62 13.86
N THR A 415 -17.63 -62.62 15.16
CA THR A 415 -16.29 -62.98 15.68
C THR A 415 -15.86 -64.41 15.34
N SER A 416 -16.80 -65.31 15.05
CA SER A 416 -16.53 -66.68 14.58
C SER A 416 -16.55 -66.80 13.04
N SER A 417 -16.45 -65.69 12.32
CA SER A 417 -16.45 -65.60 10.85
C SER A 417 -17.73 -66.05 10.15
N TYR A 418 -18.85 -66.20 10.86
CA TYR A 418 -20.14 -66.45 10.21
C TYR A 418 -20.64 -65.17 9.54
N ALA A 419 -20.94 -65.26 8.25
CA ALA A 419 -21.43 -64.15 7.45
C ALA A 419 -22.97 -64.10 7.43
N LEU A 420 -23.55 -62.90 7.46
CA LEU A 420 -24.94 -62.71 7.06
C LEU A 420 -25.05 -62.91 5.55
N SER A 421 -26.03 -63.72 5.13
CA SER A 421 -26.37 -63.89 3.71
C SER A 421 -27.29 -62.76 3.24
N MET A 422 -26.88 -62.09 2.16
CA MET A 422 -27.62 -61.02 1.47
C MET A 422 -28.08 -59.83 2.37
N PRO A 423 -27.27 -59.34 3.33
CA PRO A 423 -27.58 -58.07 3.97
C PRO A 423 -27.42 -56.92 2.98
N ILE A 424 -28.27 -55.90 3.09
CA ILE A 424 -28.17 -54.67 2.28
C ILE A 424 -28.08 -53.49 3.23
N LEU A 425 -26.97 -52.75 3.19
CA LEU A 425 -26.87 -51.47 3.87
C LEU A 425 -27.40 -50.37 2.96
N LYS A 426 -28.37 -49.61 3.43
CA LYS A 426 -28.96 -48.46 2.75
C LYS A 426 -28.45 -47.17 3.37
N ILE A 427 -27.95 -46.27 2.54
CA ILE A 427 -27.53 -44.92 2.96
C ILE A 427 -28.45 -43.92 2.26
N TYR A 428 -29.15 -43.11 3.04
CA TYR A 428 -30.05 -42.09 2.49
C TYR A 428 -29.31 -40.77 2.33
N GLY A 429 -29.39 -40.17 1.14
CA GLY A 429 -28.95 -38.80 0.89
C GLY A 429 -29.99 -37.80 1.36
N GLY A 430 -29.64 -36.95 2.32
CA GLY A 430 -30.45 -35.82 2.76
C GLY A 430 -30.27 -34.59 1.87
N THR A 431 -30.33 -33.42 2.48
CA THR A 431 -30.11 -32.13 1.81
C THR A 431 -28.68 -31.99 1.33
N MET A 432 -28.54 -31.49 0.10
CA MET A 432 -27.28 -31.07 -0.51
C MET A 432 -27.16 -29.54 -0.49
N THR A 433 -25.98 -29.03 -0.13
CA THR A 433 -25.60 -27.62 -0.25
C THR A 433 -24.32 -27.50 -1.08
N THR A 434 -24.20 -26.45 -1.87
CA THR A 434 -23.04 -26.26 -2.75
C THR A 434 -22.85 -24.78 -3.09
N ASP A 435 -21.59 -24.36 -3.22
CA ASP A 435 -21.23 -23.04 -3.75
C ASP A 435 -21.27 -23.01 -5.29
N TYR A 436 -21.35 -24.17 -5.94
CA TYR A 436 -21.37 -24.28 -7.39
C TYR A 436 -22.77 -24.10 -7.97
N SER A 437 -22.89 -23.34 -9.05
CA SER A 437 -24.17 -23.07 -9.73
C SER A 437 -24.71 -24.23 -10.57
N ALA A 438 -23.84 -25.16 -11.00
CA ALA A 438 -24.18 -26.33 -11.81
C ALA A 438 -23.11 -27.43 -11.67
N GLY A 439 -23.31 -28.55 -12.37
CA GLY A 439 -22.30 -29.61 -12.48
C GLY A 439 -22.20 -30.55 -11.26
N VAL A 440 -23.09 -30.41 -10.28
CA VAL A 440 -23.14 -31.25 -9.08
C VAL A 440 -24.15 -32.38 -9.27
N ARG A 441 -23.74 -33.62 -8.98
CA ARG A 441 -24.61 -34.78 -8.85
C ARG A 441 -24.54 -35.32 -7.43
N SER A 442 -25.64 -35.84 -6.92
CA SER A 442 -25.67 -36.47 -5.62
C SER A 442 -26.82 -37.45 -5.50
N ILE A 443 -26.81 -38.22 -4.42
CA ILE A 443 -27.91 -39.11 -4.04
C ILE A 443 -29.00 -38.40 -3.22
N SER A 444 -29.02 -37.05 -3.20
CA SER A 444 -29.98 -36.25 -2.44
C SER A 444 -31.43 -36.71 -2.69
N GLY A 445 -32.14 -37.00 -1.60
CA GLY A 445 -33.51 -37.51 -1.61
C GLY A 445 -33.67 -38.99 -1.94
N ARG A 446 -32.58 -39.77 -2.02
CA ARG A 446 -32.59 -41.18 -2.45
C ARG A 446 -31.69 -42.07 -1.58
N ASP A 447 -32.02 -43.35 -1.53
CA ASP A 447 -31.14 -44.37 -0.95
C ASP A 447 -30.13 -44.88 -1.97
N VAL A 448 -28.90 -45.15 -1.53
CA VAL A 448 -27.98 -46.07 -2.21
C VAL A 448 -27.86 -47.37 -1.44
N GLU A 449 -27.79 -48.47 -2.17
CA GLU A 449 -27.69 -49.81 -1.60
C GLU A 449 -26.25 -50.34 -1.74
N LEU A 450 -25.70 -50.73 -0.59
CA LEU A 450 -24.39 -51.34 -0.46
C LEU A 450 -24.54 -52.81 -0.11
N ILE A 451 -23.84 -53.61 -0.89
CA ILE A 451 -23.63 -55.04 -0.69
C ILE A 451 -22.12 -55.29 -0.71
N ASP A 452 -21.69 -56.47 -0.24
CA ASP A 452 -20.27 -56.81 -0.23
C ASP A 452 -19.66 -56.67 -1.63
N GLY A 453 -18.56 -55.91 -1.72
CA GLY A 453 -17.85 -55.64 -2.98
C GLY A 453 -18.49 -54.60 -3.91
N SER A 454 -19.63 -53.99 -3.56
CA SER A 454 -20.20 -52.88 -4.34
C SER A 454 -19.65 -51.52 -3.91
N GLN A 455 -19.56 -50.61 -4.88
CA GLN A 455 -19.17 -49.22 -4.68
C GLN A 455 -20.23 -48.31 -5.30
N GLN A 456 -20.64 -47.27 -4.58
CA GLN A 456 -21.69 -46.34 -5.00
C GLN A 456 -21.17 -44.91 -5.02
N GLU A 457 -21.46 -44.15 -6.08
CA GLU A 457 -21.25 -42.69 -6.13
C GLU A 457 -22.29 -42.02 -5.23
N VAL A 458 -21.86 -41.15 -4.31
CA VAL A 458 -22.76 -40.40 -3.42
C VAL A 458 -22.83 -38.92 -3.74
N LEU A 459 -21.74 -38.37 -4.25
CA LEU A 459 -21.56 -36.95 -4.52
C LEU A 459 -20.51 -36.80 -5.61
N ALA A 460 -20.75 -35.97 -6.61
CA ALA A 460 -19.80 -35.69 -7.67
C ALA A 460 -19.93 -34.27 -8.19
N VAL A 461 -18.82 -33.72 -8.67
CA VAL A 461 -18.74 -32.45 -9.37
C VAL A 461 -18.05 -32.68 -10.70
N SER A 462 -18.60 -32.08 -11.76
CA SER A 462 -18.07 -32.22 -13.12
C SER A 462 -18.12 -30.89 -13.86
N ASN A 463 -17.02 -30.58 -14.56
CA ASN A 463 -16.89 -29.40 -15.42
C ASN A 463 -17.15 -28.05 -14.73
N VAL A 464 -16.69 -27.91 -13.48
CA VAL A 464 -16.80 -26.64 -12.72
C VAL A 464 -15.45 -25.97 -12.59
N THR A 465 -15.36 -24.67 -12.88
CA THR A 465 -14.11 -23.89 -12.73
C THR A 465 -14.07 -23.10 -11.42
N ALA A 466 -15.22 -22.66 -10.90
CA ALA A 466 -15.31 -21.91 -9.65
C ALA A 466 -14.77 -22.72 -8.45
N SER A 467 -14.18 -22.04 -7.46
CA SER A 467 -13.79 -22.61 -6.17
C SER A 467 -15.00 -22.72 -5.24
N GLY A 468 -15.02 -23.71 -4.35
CA GLY A 468 -16.16 -23.87 -3.44
C GLY A 468 -16.15 -25.15 -2.63
N THR A 469 -17.21 -25.31 -1.84
CA THR A 469 -17.50 -26.50 -1.04
C THR A 469 -18.85 -27.08 -1.46
N THR A 470 -18.93 -28.40 -1.50
CA THR A 470 -20.17 -29.14 -1.68
C THR A 470 -20.35 -30.10 -0.52
N SER A 471 -21.54 -30.11 0.08
CA SER A 471 -21.89 -30.97 1.20
C SER A 471 -23.21 -31.70 0.96
N LEU A 472 -23.27 -32.96 1.39
CA LEU A 472 -24.46 -33.81 1.38
C LEU A 472 -24.66 -34.39 2.79
N THR A 473 -25.78 -34.06 3.41
CA THR A 473 -26.16 -34.67 4.69
C THR A 473 -26.60 -36.11 4.51
N LEU A 474 -26.32 -36.96 5.48
CA LEU A 474 -26.70 -38.37 5.54
C LEU A 474 -27.54 -38.56 6.81
N PRO A 475 -28.87 -38.35 6.77
CA PRO A 475 -29.68 -38.31 7.98
C PRO A 475 -30.03 -39.69 8.53
N LYS A 476 -29.86 -40.77 7.76
CA LYS A 476 -30.12 -42.13 8.21
C LYS A 476 -29.31 -43.19 7.46
N PHE A 477 -29.08 -44.30 8.18
CA PHE A 477 -28.46 -45.51 7.68
C PHE A 477 -29.30 -46.71 8.12
N ASP A 478 -29.74 -47.54 7.18
CA ASP A 478 -30.63 -48.67 7.46
C ASP A 478 -29.96 -49.99 7.00
N LEU A 479 -29.96 -51.01 7.84
CA LEU A 479 -29.49 -52.36 7.50
C LEU A 479 -30.70 -53.27 7.29
N PHE A 480 -30.88 -53.72 6.05
CA PHE A 480 -31.87 -54.72 5.70
C PHE A 480 -31.28 -56.13 5.83
N VAL A 481 -31.99 -57.01 6.55
CA VAL A 481 -31.62 -58.42 6.72
C VAL A 481 -32.81 -59.31 6.34
N PRO A 482 -32.69 -60.15 5.29
CA PRO A 482 -33.76 -61.04 4.88
C PRO A 482 -34.21 -62.03 5.97
N LYS A 483 -35.48 -62.42 5.94
CA LYS A 483 -36.05 -63.44 6.85
C LYS A 483 -35.37 -64.80 6.74
N ASN A 484 -34.87 -65.14 5.55
CA ASN A 484 -34.23 -66.43 5.28
C ASN A 484 -32.71 -66.43 5.59
N THR A 485 -32.16 -65.33 6.11
CA THR A 485 -30.73 -65.25 6.45
C THR A 485 -30.41 -66.15 7.65
N VAL A 486 -29.41 -67.02 7.50
CA VAL A 486 -28.88 -67.83 8.61
C VAL A 486 -28.17 -66.92 9.61
N LYS A 487 -28.71 -66.83 10.82
CA LYS A 487 -28.20 -65.97 11.90
C LYS A 487 -27.67 -66.84 13.04
N LYS A 488 -26.52 -66.46 13.61
CA LYS A 488 -25.96 -67.06 14.82
C LYS A 488 -25.73 -65.98 15.87
N ILE A 489 -25.74 -66.36 17.14
CA ILE A 489 -25.45 -65.43 18.23
C ILE A 489 -24.04 -64.86 18.01
N GLY A 490 -23.92 -63.54 18.05
CA GLY A 490 -22.64 -62.84 17.90
C GLY A 490 -22.81 -61.40 17.40
N GLN A 491 -21.75 -60.61 17.50
CA GLN A 491 -21.72 -59.24 16.99
C GLN A 491 -21.22 -59.24 15.54
N TYR A 492 -22.06 -58.82 14.60
CA TYR A 492 -21.70 -58.72 13.19
C TYR A 492 -21.13 -57.34 12.86
N LYS A 493 -20.04 -57.30 12.09
CA LYS A 493 -19.37 -56.05 11.68
C LYS A 493 -19.01 -56.08 10.20
N THR A 494 -18.95 -54.90 9.60
CA THR A 494 -18.33 -54.59 8.31
C THR A 494 -17.65 -53.22 8.42
N THR A 495 -16.85 -52.84 7.41
CA THR A 495 -16.20 -51.53 7.34
C THR A 495 -16.70 -50.78 6.10
N LEU A 496 -16.97 -49.48 6.23
CA LEU A 496 -17.24 -48.62 5.08
C LEU A 496 -16.00 -47.83 4.71
N ILE A 497 -15.68 -47.79 3.43
CA ILE A 497 -14.57 -47.02 2.89
C ILE A 497 -15.16 -45.89 2.05
N TRP A 498 -14.85 -44.66 2.43
CA TRP A 498 -15.20 -43.46 1.68
C TRP A 498 -13.97 -42.99 0.92
N THR A 499 -14.10 -42.81 -0.39
CA THR A 499 -13.00 -42.41 -1.27
C THR A 499 -13.41 -41.19 -2.07
N VAL A 500 -12.60 -40.13 -2.01
CA VAL A 500 -12.67 -39.01 -2.94
C VAL A 500 -11.65 -39.23 -4.05
N THR A 501 -12.08 -39.16 -5.31
CA THR A 501 -11.19 -39.34 -6.48
C THR A 501 -11.36 -38.21 -7.48
N GLU A 502 -10.26 -37.86 -8.15
CA GLU A 502 -10.27 -37.03 -9.34
C GLU A 502 -10.58 -37.92 -10.55
N SER A 503 -11.48 -37.47 -11.42
CA SER A 503 -12.12 -38.23 -12.51
C SER A 503 -13.26 -39.20 -12.06
N PRO A 504 -14.39 -39.23 -12.79
CA PRO A 504 -15.42 -40.29 -12.72
C PRO A 504 -14.86 -41.69 -12.99
#